data_AF-Q0WGU6-F1
#
_entry.id   AF-Q0WGU6-F1
#
_cell.length_a   1.000
_cell.length_b   1.000
_cell.length_c   1.000
_cell.angle_alpha   90.00
_cell.angle_beta   90.00
_cell.angle_gamma   90.00
#
_symmetry.space_group_name_H-M   'P 1'
#
loop_
_entity.id
_entity.type
_entity.pdbx_description
1 polymer ?
#
loop_
_entity_poly.entity_id
_entity_poly.type
_entity_poly.pdbx_seq_one_letter_code
_entity_poly.pdbx_strand_id
1 'polypeptide(L)'
;MKSFTLLSLFILSQFYSLSALSDDSISVRIDDIKIYLNNNDLSEVILENLITGNAKKCKISNSTEEDTKNGNGFLRITTDKKAIILFSSHRYLLMNELNECSNGKTKLYSLPNSHITMLQDINFENKLFLQFSLEDKDSWLASISHFGSNINLLRGEGFYNPKNKKKEQGFSLGYSNGDGQISTNGKYVVVNDFNCQEGKIPTGSGVWNIKSNKRVIFPTKIDEFGRIGNSDEILEKCIKVFEGTSTIQQLGGTLGL
;
A
#
# COMPACT_ATOMS: atom_id res chain seq x y z
N MET A 1 -71.42 26.38 3.39
CA MET A 1 -71.55 24.91 3.23
C MET A 1 -70.50 24.45 2.23
N LYS A 2 -69.57 23.57 2.68
CA LYS A 2 -68.73 22.56 1.98
C LYS A 2 -68.29 22.85 0.53
N SER A 3 -67.04 22.66 0.09
CA SER A 3 -65.82 22.07 0.63
C SER A 3 -64.73 22.39 -0.42
N PHE A 4 -63.58 22.96 -0.05
CA PHE A 4 -62.43 23.12 -0.95
C PHE A 4 -61.41 22.02 -0.64
N THR A 5 -61.10 21.22 -1.66
CA THR A 5 -60.09 20.17 -1.67
C THR A 5 -58.70 20.84 -1.60
N LEU A 6 -57.95 20.60 -0.52
CA LEU A 6 -56.55 21.01 -0.42
C LEU A 6 -55.68 19.79 -0.77
N LEU A 7 -55.12 19.81 -1.98
CA LEU A 7 -54.13 18.87 -2.46
C LEU A 7 -52.78 19.22 -1.81
N SER A 8 -52.36 18.46 -0.80
CA SER A 8 -51.06 18.65 -0.14
C SER A 8 -49.94 18.13 -1.04
N LEU A 9 -49.27 19.04 -1.75
CA LEU A 9 -48.03 18.80 -2.47
C LEU A 9 -46.86 18.93 -1.45
N PHE A 10 -46.47 17.82 -0.83
CA PHE A 10 -45.25 17.76 -0.01
C PHE A 10 -44.04 17.66 -0.95
N ILE A 11 -43.43 18.79 -1.28
CA ILE A 11 -42.11 18.83 -1.94
C ILE A 11 -41.07 18.50 -0.86
N LEU A 12 -40.76 17.22 -0.71
CA LEU A 12 -39.54 16.78 -0.04
C LEU A 12 -38.37 17.09 -0.97
N SER A 13 -37.80 18.28 -0.84
CA SER A 13 -36.46 18.58 -1.35
C SER A 13 -35.44 17.82 -0.51
N GLN A 14 -35.28 16.53 -0.80
CA GLN A 14 -34.09 15.80 -0.40
C GLN A 14 -32.92 16.38 -1.19
N PHE A 15 -32.20 17.30 -0.54
CA PHE A 15 -30.80 17.54 -0.86
C PHE A 15 -30.06 16.22 -0.61
N TYR A 16 -29.99 15.39 -1.65
CA TYR A 16 -28.91 14.43 -1.76
C TYR A 16 -27.65 15.27 -1.89
N SER A 17 -27.00 15.54 -0.76
CA SER A 17 -25.59 15.85 -0.75
C SER A 17 -24.91 14.69 -1.45
N LEU A 18 -24.56 14.88 -2.73
CA LEU A 18 -23.53 14.11 -3.40
C LEU A 18 -22.32 14.19 -2.48
N SER A 19 -22.09 13.15 -1.68
CA SER A 19 -20.76 12.86 -1.21
C SER A 19 -19.95 12.61 -2.47
N ALA A 20 -19.25 13.64 -2.93
CA ALA A 20 -18.17 13.46 -3.88
C ALA A 20 -17.26 12.40 -3.24
N LEU A 21 -17.26 11.20 -3.82
CA LEU A 21 -16.17 10.26 -3.68
C LEU A 21 -14.97 10.97 -4.29
N SER A 22 -14.35 11.84 -3.50
CA SER A 22 -12.97 12.26 -3.67
C SER A 22 -12.21 10.96 -3.72
N ASP A 23 -11.67 10.63 -4.90
CA ASP A 23 -10.86 9.46 -5.11
C ASP A 23 -9.59 9.61 -4.27
N ASP A 24 -9.66 9.16 -3.01
CA ASP A 24 -8.60 9.24 -2.01
C ASP A 24 -7.32 8.53 -2.49
N SER A 25 -7.36 7.83 -3.63
CA SER A 25 -6.24 7.11 -4.22
C SER A 25 -5.23 8.00 -4.97
N ILE A 26 -5.59 9.23 -5.34
CA ILE A 26 -4.72 10.21 -6.01
C ILE A 26 -3.99 11.09 -4.96
N SER A 27 -4.31 10.93 -3.68
CA SER A 27 -3.73 11.70 -2.59
C SER A 27 -3.33 10.82 -1.41
N VAL A 28 -2.25 11.16 -0.72
CA VAL A 28 -1.90 10.51 0.55
C VAL A 28 -2.12 11.46 1.70
N ARG A 29 -2.55 10.94 2.85
CA ARG A 29 -2.74 11.72 4.08
C ARG A 29 -1.70 11.32 5.12
N ILE A 30 -1.03 12.33 5.69
CA ILE A 30 -0.11 12.19 6.81
C ILE A 30 -0.55 13.17 7.87
N ASP A 31 -1.11 12.65 8.96
CA ASP A 31 -1.66 13.44 10.04
C ASP A 31 -2.69 14.46 9.49
N ASP A 32 -2.40 15.76 9.59
CA ASP A 32 -3.26 16.85 9.10
C ASP A 32 -2.84 17.41 7.72
N ILE A 33 -1.97 16.71 7.00
CA ILE A 33 -1.49 17.10 5.68
C ILE A 33 -2.04 16.13 4.62
N LYS A 34 -2.75 16.68 3.64
CA LYS A 34 -3.11 15.99 2.40
C LYS A 34 -2.08 16.32 1.32
N ILE A 35 -1.56 15.29 0.64
CA ILE A 35 -0.49 15.42 -0.35
C ILE A 35 -0.95 14.80 -1.66
N TYR A 36 -0.85 15.54 -2.76
CA TYR A 36 -1.33 15.10 -4.07
C TYR A 36 -0.58 15.81 -5.20
N LEU A 37 -0.62 15.25 -6.41
CA LEU A 37 -0.06 15.90 -7.60
C LEU A 37 -1.06 16.92 -8.17
N ASN A 38 -0.56 18.00 -8.74
CA ASN A 38 -1.39 18.97 -9.44
C ASN A 38 -1.94 18.36 -10.74
N ASN A 39 -3.26 18.29 -10.89
CA ASN A 39 -3.93 17.71 -12.06
C ASN A 39 -3.55 18.37 -13.40
N ASN A 40 -3.16 19.64 -13.40
CA ASN A 40 -2.75 20.35 -14.61
C ASN A 40 -1.25 20.22 -14.90
N ASP A 41 -0.47 19.83 -13.89
CA ASP A 41 0.99 19.73 -13.95
C ASP A 41 1.46 18.68 -12.96
N LEU A 42 1.49 17.42 -13.38
CA LEU A 42 1.86 16.28 -12.52
C LEU A 42 3.31 16.31 -12.02
N SER A 43 4.12 17.28 -12.46
CA SER A 43 5.43 17.56 -11.89
C SER A 43 5.40 18.58 -10.74
N GLU A 44 4.23 18.98 -10.27
CA GLU A 44 4.04 19.79 -9.07
C GLU A 44 3.30 18.99 -8.00
N VAL A 45 3.85 18.94 -6.79
CA VAL A 45 3.25 18.30 -5.62
C VAL A 45 2.66 19.39 -4.73
N ILE A 46 1.44 19.16 -4.26
CA ILE A 46 0.72 20.06 -3.37
C ILE A 46 0.62 19.41 -1.98
N LEU A 47 0.99 20.16 -0.94
CA LEU A 47 0.78 19.81 0.46
C LEU A 47 -0.26 20.76 1.03
N GLU A 48 -1.45 20.26 1.30
CA GLU A 48 -2.55 21.01 1.89
C GLU A 48 -2.67 20.68 3.38
N ASN A 49 -2.57 21.70 4.23
CA ASN A 49 -2.86 21.57 5.65
C ASN A 49 -4.38 21.63 5.87
N LEU A 50 -4.97 20.52 6.29
CA LEU A 50 -6.42 20.34 6.40
C LEU A 50 -7.06 21.17 7.52
N ILE A 51 -6.27 21.64 8.49
CA ILE A 51 -6.75 22.48 9.59
C ILE A 51 -6.85 23.95 9.16
N THR A 52 -5.82 24.44 8.46
CA THR A 52 -5.70 25.86 8.10
C THR A 52 -6.17 26.18 6.68
N GLY A 53 -6.30 25.16 5.82
CA GLY A 53 -6.55 25.32 4.38
C GLY A 53 -5.34 25.84 3.59
N ASN A 54 -4.19 26.06 4.24
CA ASN A 54 -2.99 26.54 3.56
C ASN A 54 -2.37 25.44 2.72
N ALA A 55 -2.02 25.77 1.47
CA ALA A 55 -1.36 24.84 0.56
C ALA A 55 0.05 25.32 0.18
N LYS A 56 1.00 24.41 0.24
CA LYS A 56 2.36 24.60 -0.27
C LYS A 56 2.51 23.84 -1.58
N LYS A 57 3.12 24.48 -2.58
CA LYS A 57 3.37 23.89 -3.91
C LYS A 57 4.87 23.68 -4.11
N CYS A 58 5.25 22.49 -4.54
CA CYS A 58 6.63 22.07 -4.71
C CYS A 58 6.84 21.48 -6.10
N LYS A 59 7.67 22.14 -6.92
CA LYS A 59 8.01 21.64 -8.25
C LYS A 59 9.02 20.50 -8.15
N ILE A 60 8.72 19.36 -8.76
CA ILE A 60 9.66 18.25 -8.93
C ILE A 60 10.64 18.62 -10.05
N SER A 61 11.88 18.90 -9.67
CA SER A 61 12.88 19.44 -10.59
C SER A 61 13.42 18.45 -11.63
N ASN A 62 13.31 17.15 -11.37
CA ASN A 62 13.88 16.08 -12.19
C ASN A 62 12.86 14.98 -12.52
N SER A 63 11.57 15.33 -12.61
CA SER A 63 10.52 14.43 -13.11
C SER A 63 10.65 14.21 -14.60
N THR A 64 10.36 13.00 -15.04
CA THR A 64 10.23 12.63 -16.45
C THR A 64 8.76 12.38 -16.80
N GLU A 65 8.45 12.27 -18.09
CA GLU A 65 7.08 11.90 -18.49
C GLU A 65 6.69 10.52 -17.93
N GLU A 66 7.63 9.57 -17.88
CA GLU A 66 7.42 8.22 -17.35
C GLU A 66 6.95 8.26 -15.88
N ASP A 67 7.54 9.13 -15.07
CA ASP A 67 7.21 9.27 -13.64
C ASP A 67 5.79 9.76 -13.41
N THR A 68 5.29 10.60 -14.33
CA THR A 68 4.01 11.32 -14.18
C THR A 68 2.87 10.70 -14.97
N LYS A 69 3.15 10.03 -16.09
CA LYS A 69 2.13 9.40 -16.95
C LYS A 69 1.87 7.95 -16.55
N ASN A 70 2.83 7.27 -15.92
CA ASN A 70 2.60 5.92 -15.41
C ASN A 70 1.78 5.98 -14.12
N GLY A 71 0.73 5.15 -14.02
CA GLY A 71 -0.08 5.01 -12.81
C GLY A 71 -0.98 6.20 -12.48
N ASN A 72 -1.33 7.06 -13.45
CA ASN A 72 -2.37 8.11 -13.33
C ASN A 72 -2.22 9.10 -12.15
N GLY A 73 -0.99 9.31 -11.67
CA GLY A 73 -0.72 10.23 -10.56
C GLY A 73 -1.07 9.67 -9.17
N PHE A 74 -1.25 8.35 -9.06
CA PHE A 74 -1.44 7.69 -7.77
C PHE A 74 -0.19 7.82 -6.91
N LEU A 75 -0.39 8.12 -5.64
CA LEU A 75 0.67 8.28 -4.66
C LEU A 75 0.54 7.20 -3.60
N ARG A 76 1.67 6.65 -3.16
CA ARG A 76 1.73 5.71 -2.04
C ARG A 76 2.70 6.21 -1.00
N ILE A 77 2.30 6.20 0.26
CA ILE A 77 3.20 6.52 1.36
C ILE A 77 3.93 5.26 1.83
N THR A 78 5.22 5.39 2.17
CA THR A 78 5.95 4.29 2.79
C THR A 78 5.43 4.00 4.19
N THR A 79 5.51 2.75 4.65
CA THR A 79 4.99 2.37 5.98
C THR A 79 5.70 3.13 7.10
N ASP A 80 6.99 3.48 6.92
CA ASP A 80 7.76 4.31 7.85
C ASP A 80 7.52 5.82 7.70
N LYS A 81 6.61 6.22 6.79
CA LYS A 81 6.19 7.60 6.50
C LYS A 81 7.32 8.55 6.06
N LYS A 82 8.46 8.02 5.61
CA LYS A 82 9.62 8.84 5.21
C LYS A 82 9.64 9.21 3.73
N ALA A 83 8.85 8.54 2.90
CA ALA A 83 8.77 8.85 1.48
C ALA A 83 7.36 8.68 0.91
N ILE A 84 7.16 9.33 -0.24
CA ILE A 84 6.00 9.14 -1.11
C ILE A 84 6.49 8.53 -2.42
N ILE A 85 6.00 7.35 -2.76
CA ILE A 85 6.24 6.65 -4.01
C ILE A 85 5.25 7.15 -5.04
N LEU A 86 5.75 7.46 -6.25
CA LEU A 86 4.89 7.73 -7.39
C LEU A 86 4.53 6.39 -8.00
N PHE A 87 3.28 5.96 -7.85
CA PHE A 87 2.82 4.74 -8.49
C PHE A 87 2.57 4.99 -9.99
N SER A 88 2.96 4.12 -10.92
CA SER A 88 3.56 2.79 -10.80
C SER A 88 5.07 2.80 -11.11
N SER A 89 5.81 3.76 -10.56
CA SER A 89 7.23 3.95 -10.86
C SER A 89 8.15 3.25 -9.84
N HIS A 90 9.45 3.39 -10.07
CA HIS A 90 10.50 3.01 -9.12
C HIS A 90 11.07 4.21 -8.34
N ARG A 91 10.39 5.36 -8.42
CA ARG A 91 10.86 6.63 -7.89
C ARG A 91 10.00 7.13 -6.74
N TYR A 92 10.61 7.92 -5.88
CA TYR A 92 9.97 8.44 -4.67
C TYR A 92 10.44 9.84 -4.32
N LEU A 93 9.62 10.57 -3.59
CA LEU A 93 9.90 11.85 -2.94
C LEU A 93 10.24 11.60 -1.48
N LEU A 94 11.23 12.30 -0.94
CA LEU A 94 11.50 12.28 0.49
C LEU A 94 10.61 13.28 1.24
N MET A 95 10.01 12.84 2.34
CA MET A 95 9.06 13.65 3.10
C MET A 95 9.69 14.88 3.74
N ASN A 96 10.93 14.80 4.22
CA ASN A 96 11.63 15.94 4.79
C ASN A 96 11.86 17.05 3.74
N GLU A 97 12.33 16.71 2.55
CA GLU A 97 12.54 17.65 1.46
C GLU A 97 11.23 18.24 0.96
N LEU A 98 10.17 17.44 0.93
CA LEU A 98 8.84 17.90 0.53
C LEU A 98 8.25 18.88 1.56
N ASN A 99 8.42 18.59 2.85
CA ASN A 99 7.98 19.47 3.93
C ASN A 99 8.74 20.81 3.94
N GLU A 100 10.05 20.78 3.70
CA GLU A 100 10.86 22.00 3.56
C GLU A 100 10.49 22.77 2.31
N CYS A 101 10.45 22.07 1.16
CA CYS A 101 10.19 22.64 -0.16
C CYS A 101 11.13 23.82 -0.48
N SER A 102 12.42 23.62 -0.21
CA SER A 102 13.43 24.66 -0.32
C SER A 102 13.43 25.30 -1.71
N ASN A 103 13.25 26.62 -1.76
CA ASN A 103 13.11 27.41 -3.00
C ASN A 103 11.96 26.95 -3.91
N GLY A 104 10.88 26.41 -3.34
CA GLY A 104 9.70 25.94 -4.07
C GLY A 104 9.94 24.65 -4.88
N LYS A 105 10.99 23.88 -4.54
CA LYS A 105 11.40 22.71 -5.32
C LYS A 105 11.62 21.48 -4.43
N THR A 106 11.46 20.32 -5.06
CA THR A 106 11.84 18.99 -4.56
C THR A 106 12.42 18.17 -5.72
N LYS A 107 12.79 16.92 -5.46
CA LYS A 107 13.27 16.00 -6.50
C LYS A 107 12.88 14.56 -6.19
N LEU A 108 12.76 13.79 -7.25
CA LEU A 108 12.56 12.35 -7.20
C LEU A 108 13.89 11.62 -7.04
N TYR A 109 13.85 10.60 -6.21
CA TYR A 109 14.93 9.67 -5.91
C TYR A 109 14.63 8.30 -6.49
N SER A 110 15.67 7.51 -6.67
CA SER A 110 15.59 6.10 -7.04
C SER A 110 16.46 5.29 -6.08
N LEU A 111 16.12 4.02 -5.88
CA LEU A 111 16.97 3.13 -5.09
C LEU A 111 18.23 2.73 -5.89
N PRO A 112 19.33 2.36 -5.22
CA PRO A 112 20.51 1.81 -5.89
C PRO A 112 20.15 0.46 -6.55
N ASN A 113 20.41 0.35 -7.86
CA ASN A 113 19.99 -0.69 -8.83
C ASN A 113 18.66 -0.40 -9.56
N SER A 114 18.76 -0.19 -10.87
CA SER A 114 17.69 0.28 -11.77
C SER A 114 16.75 -0.81 -12.29
N HIS A 115 16.88 -2.06 -11.84
CA HIS A 115 15.99 -3.15 -12.29
C HIS A 115 14.66 -3.19 -11.54
N ILE A 116 14.33 -2.12 -10.82
CA ILE A 116 13.08 -2.03 -10.07
C ILE A 116 11.96 -1.64 -11.01
N THR A 117 10.98 -2.53 -11.14
CA THR A 117 9.84 -2.36 -12.06
C THR A 117 8.74 -1.54 -11.42
N MET A 118 8.32 -1.89 -10.21
CA MET A 118 7.25 -1.20 -9.48
C MET A 118 7.58 -1.22 -7.99
N LEU A 119 7.98 -0.07 -7.46
CA LEU A 119 8.27 0.08 -6.04
C LEU A 119 6.96 0.11 -5.24
N GLN A 120 6.91 -0.65 -4.15
CA GLN A 120 5.71 -0.81 -3.33
C GLN A 120 5.91 -0.20 -1.94
N ASP A 121 7.06 -0.43 -1.32
CA ASP A 121 7.40 0.17 -0.03
C ASP A 121 8.91 0.26 0.18
N ILE A 122 9.31 1.16 1.08
CA ILE A 122 10.68 1.33 1.55
C ILE A 122 10.67 1.39 3.08
N ASN A 123 11.56 0.63 3.71
CA ASN A 123 11.93 0.83 5.11
C ASN A 123 13.36 1.38 5.15
N PHE A 124 13.50 2.68 5.40
CA PHE A 124 14.81 3.35 5.34
C PHE A 124 15.73 2.95 6.49
N GLU A 125 15.17 2.68 7.68
CA GLU A 125 15.94 2.30 8.86
C GLU A 125 16.63 0.94 8.67
N ASN A 126 15.88 -0.03 8.16
CA ASN A 126 16.37 -1.38 7.89
C ASN A 126 17.00 -1.53 6.50
N LYS A 127 17.01 -0.45 5.70
CA LYS A 127 17.52 -0.41 4.32
C LYS A 127 16.90 -1.50 3.45
N LEU A 128 15.58 -1.67 3.55
CA LEU A 128 14.81 -2.65 2.81
C LEU A 128 13.90 -1.96 1.81
N PHE A 129 13.68 -2.59 0.67
CA PHE A 129 12.64 -2.19 -0.28
C PHE A 129 11.83 -3.40 -0.73
N LEU A 130 10.58 -3.14 -1.06
CA LEU A 130 9.64 -4.10 -1.61
C LEU A 130 9.25 -3.64 -3.01
N GLN A 131 9.29 -4.55 -3.96
CA GLN A 131 8.90 -4.30 -5.35
C GLN A 131 8.07 -5.43 -5.92
N PHE A 132 7.25 -5.11 -6.93
CA PHE A 132 6.55 -6.10 -7.75
C PHE A 132 7.06 -6.10 -9.18
N SER A 133 7.31 -7.29 -9.70
CA SER A 133 7.71 -7.55 -11.09
C SER A 133 6.63 -8.36 -11.80
N LEU A 134 6.32 -7.97 -13.04
CA LEU A 134 5.37 -8.69 -13.88
C LEU A 134 5.97 -10.05 -14.28
N GLU A 135 5.25 -11.13 -13.99
CA GLU A 135 5.60 -12.50 -14.37
C GLU A 135 4.86 -12.94 -15.65
N ASP A 136 3.56 -12.64 -15.71
CA ASP A 136 2.70 -12.91 -16.86
C ASP A 136 1.58 -11.87 -16.90
N LYS A 137 0.72 -11.90 -17.92
CA LYS A 137 -0.46 -11.03 -18.00
C LYS A 137 -1.24 -11.09 -16.69
N ASP A 138 -1.36 -9.94 -16.02
CA ASP A 138 -2.07 -9.76 -14.75
C ASP A 138 -1.53 -10.60 -13.57
N SER A 139 -0.30 -11.12 -13.66
CA SER A 139 0.37 -11.94 -12.65
C SER A 139 1.71 -11.35 -12.22
N TRP A 140 1.90 -11.17 -10.92
CA TRP A 140 3.01 -10.44 -10.33
C TRP A 140 3.77 -11.30 -9.32
N LEU A 141 5.06 -11.00 -9.17
CA LEU A 141 5.93 -11.57 -8.16
C LEU A 141 6.53 -10.47 -7.30
N ALA A 142 6.61 -10.72 -6.00
CA ALA A 142 7.21 -9.80 -5.06
C ALA A 142 8.69 -10.09 -4.84
N SER A 143 9.48 -9.03 -4.68
CA SER A 143 10.84 -9.12 -4.16
C SER A 143 11.03 -8.15 -3.01
N ILE A 144 11.55 -8.66 -1.90
CA ILE A 144 12.04 -7.84 -0.79
C ILE A 144 13.55 -7.98 -0.69
N SER A 145 14.26 -6.87 -0.73
CA SER A 145 15.72 -6.85 -0.85
C SER A 145 16.32 -5.70 -0.04
N HIS A 146 17.61 -5.81 0.29
CA HIS A 146 18.36 -4.69 0.83
C HIS A 146 18.74 -3.69 -0.25
N PHE A 147 18.92 -2.42 0.12
CA PHE A 147 19.42 -1.38 -0.80
C PHE A 147 20.73 -1.82 -1.46
N GLY A 148 20.83 -1.66 -2.79
CA GLY A 148 21.99 -2.09 -3.56
C GLY A 148 22.09 -3.60 -3.80
N SER A 149 21.09 -4.39 -3.40
CA SER A 149 21.00 -5.82 -3.68
C SER A 149 19.78 -6.13 -4.56
N ASN A 150 19.91 -7.12 -5.44
CA ASN A 150 18.82 -7.75 -6.18
C ASN A 150 18.47 -9.14 -5.61
N ILE A 151 19.01 -9.51 -4.46
CA ILE A 151 18.76 -10.81 -3.83
C ILE A 151 17.47 -10.72 -3.03
N ASN A 152 16.44 -11.41 -3.51
CA ASN A 152 15.19 -11.56 -2.78
C ASN A 152 15.43 -12.34 -1.47
N LEU A 153 15.02 -11.75 -0.35
CA LEU A 153 15.13 -12.32 0.98
C LEU A 153 14.05 -13.37 1.25
N LEU A 154 12.93 -13.29 0.54
CA LEU A 154 11.84 -14.25 0.61
C LEU A 154 11.81 -15.17 -0.61
N ARG A 155 11.30 -16.38 -0.41
CA ARG A 155 11.11 -17.40 -1.46
C ARG A 155 9.83 -18.18 -1.18
N GLY A 156 9.10 -18.51 -2.25
CA GLY A 156 7.85 -19.23 -2.17
C GLY A 156 6.90 -18.77 -3.27
N GLU A 157 5.69 -19.31 -3.30
CA GLU A 157 4.66 -18.82 -4.21
C GLU A 157 4.41 -17.31 -3.97
N GLY A 158 4.37 -16.52 -5.05
CA GLY A 158 4.22 -15.08 -4.99
C GLY A 158 5.52 -14.29 -4.79
N PHE A 159 6.67 -14.95 -4.57
CA PHE A 159 7.97 -14.30 -4.42
C PHE A 159 8.95 -14.71 -5.50
N TYR A 160 9.59 -13.73 -6.13
CA TYR A 160 10.57 -13.94 -7.20
C TYR A 160 11.77 -14.78 -6.75
N ASN A 161 12.07 -15.85 -7.50
CA ASN A 161 13.26 -16.67 -7.30
C ASN A 161 14.00 -16.90 -8.64
N PRO A 162 15.18 -16.27 -8.83
CA PRO A 162 15.93 -16.42 -10.08
C PRO A 162 16.47 -17.84 -10.31
N LYS A 163 16.48 -18.69 -9.27
CA LYS A 163 16.98 -20.08 -9.36
C LYS A 163 15.90 -21.07 -9.75
N ASN A 164 14.63 -20.67 -9.73
CA ASN A 164 13.53 -21.56 -10.06
C ASN A 164 13.30 -21.54 -11.57
N LYS A 165 13.49 -22.68 -12.23
CA LYS A 165 13.26 -22.82 -13.69
C LYS A 165 11.79 -23.03 -14.04
N LYS A 166 10.92 -23.26 -13.04
CA LYS A 166 9.47 -23.32 -13.23
C LYS A 166 8.90 -21.93 -13.02
N LYS A 167 7.91 -21.54 -13.84
CA LYS A 167 7.12 -20.32 -13.60
C LYS A 167 6.60 -20.37 -12.17
N GLU A 168 6.91 -19.34 -11.41
CA GLU A 168 6.38 -19.20 -10.07
C GLU A 168 4.92 -18.78 -10.18
N GLN A 169 4.07 -19.32 -9.31
CA GLN A 169 2.71 -18.82 -9.24
C GLN A 169 2.79 -17.40 -8.69
N GLY A 170 2.39 -16.43 -9.50
CA GLY A 170 2.26 -15.04 -9.09
C GLY A 170 0.91 -14.75 -8.45
N PHE A 171 0.71 -13.50 -8.09
CA PHE A 171 -0.55 -12.98 -7.55
C PHE A 171 -1.08 -11.84 -8.43
N SER A 172 -2.39 -11.59 -8.33
CA SER A 172 -3.02 -10.43 -8.97
C SER A 172 -2.98 -9.25 -8.01
N LEU A 173 -2.75 -8.04 -8.53
CA LEU A 173 -2.77 -6.79 -7.74
C LEU A 173 -4.18 -6.39 -7.27
N GLY A 174 -5.23 -7.06 -7.76
CA GLY A 174 -6.62 -6.73 -7.43
C GLY A 174 -6.98 -5.28 -7.79
N TYR A 175 -7.91 -4.69 -7.04
CA TYR A 175 -8.37 -3.31 -7.24
C TYR A 175 -7.49 -2.25 -6.58
N SER A 176 -6.57 -2.64 -5.70
CA SER A 176 -5.73 -1.69 -4.95
C SER A 176 -4.40 -1.38 -5.62
N ASN A 177 -4.18 -1.91 -6.83
CA ASN A 177 -2.95 -1.74 -7.58
C ASN A 177 -1.68 -2.19 -6.80
N GLY A 178 -1.87 -3.14 -5.88
CA GLY A 178 -0.84 -3.70 -5.00
C GLY A 178 -0.69 -2.91 -3.70
N ASP A 179 -0.81 -3.59 -2.55
CA ASP A 179 -0.68 -3.01 -1.21
C ASP A 179 0.49 -3.60 -0.42
N GLY A 180 1.61 -3.77 -1.11
CA GLY A 180 2.83 -4.28 -0.49
C GLY A 180 3.32 -3.34 0.61
N GLN A 181 3.61 -3.88 1.80
CA GLN A 181 4.08 -3.10 2.94
C GLN A 181 5.18 -3.85 3.70
N ILE A 182 6.19 -3.11 4.16
CA ILE A 182 7.24 -3.58 5.07
C ILE A 182 6.94 -2.98 6.44
N SER A 183 6.83 -3.84 7.45
CA SER A 183 6.67 -3.39 8.84
C SER A 183 7.73 -2.36 9.23
N THR A 184 7.38 -1.39 10.09
CA THR A 184 8.30 -0.33 10.54
C THR A 184 9.55 -0.90 11.22
N ASN A 185 9.41 -2.02 11.94
CA ASN A 185 10.53 -2.73 12.57
C ASN A 185 11.35 -3.61 11.60
N GLY A 186 10.97 -3.69 10.32
CA GLY A 186 11.69 -4.42 9.27
C GLY A 186 11.68 -5.94 9.42
N LYS A 187 10.88 -6.51 10.32
CA LYS A 187 10.85 -7.97 10.56
C LYS A 187 9.85 -8.69 9.67
N TYR A 188 8.82 -7.99 9.24
CA TYR A 188 7.68 -8.54 8.52
C TYR A 188 7.40 -7.78 7.22
N VAL A 189 6.82 -8.49 6.26
CA VAL A 189 6.32 -7.93 4.99
C VAL A 189 4.96 -8.55 4.65
N VAL A 190 4.08 -7.74 4.08
CA VAL A 190 2.84 -8.16 3.43
C VAL A 190 2.94 -7.75 1.97
N VAL A 191 2.48 -8.60 1.06
CA VAL A 191 2.56 -8.36 -0.38
C VAL A 191 1.19 -8.04 -0.97
N ASN A 192 0.15 -8.75 -0.54
CA ASN A 192 -1.21 -8.54 -1.06
C ASN A 192 -2.18 -8.19 0.06
N ASP A 193 -2.48 -9.16 0.93
CA ASP A 193 -3.49 -9.01 1.97
C ASP A 193 -3.04 -9.63 3.30
N PHE A 194 -3.60 -9.12 4.40
CA PHE A 194 -3.35 -9.64 5.74
C PHE A 194 -4.10 -10.94 5.97
N ASN A 195 -3.50 -12.06 5.56
CA ASN A 195 -4.03 -13.40 5.81
C ASN A 195 -3.05 -14.30 6.55
N CYS A 196 -3.25 -14.39 7.86
CA CYS A 196 -2.49 -15.28 8.73
C CYS A 196 -3.25 -16.59 9.04
N GLN A 197 -4.25 -16.98 8.25
CA GLN A 197 -4.99 -18.22 8.49
C GLN A 197 -4.12 -19.46 8.19
N GLU A 198 -4.29 -20.53 8.96
CA GLU A 198 -3.66 -21.81 8.63
C GLU A 198 -4.27 -22.45 7.38
N GLY A 199 -3.51 -23.32 6.73
CA GLY A 199 -3.93 -23.99 5.49
C GLY A 199 -3.57 -23.21 4.22
N LYS A 200 -4.20 -23.61 3.11
CA LYS A 200 -3.94 -23.05 1.79
C LYS A 200 -4.66 -21.71 1.63
N ILE A 201 -3.89 -20.67 1.35
CA ILE A 201 -4.38 -19.31 1.13
C ILE A 201 -4.03 -18.85 -0.31
N PRO A 202 -4.58 -17.72 -0.79
CA PRO A 202 -4.15 -17.14 -2.05
C PRO A 202 -2.63 -16.90 -2.08
N THR A 203 -2.04 -17.03 -3.25
CA THR A 203 -0.61 -16.81 -3.46
C THR A 203 -0.21 -15.37 -3.13
N GLY A 204 0.97 -15.17 -2.51
CA GLY A 204 1.47 -13.86 -2.09
C GLY A 204 0.71 -13.23 -0.90
N SER A 205 -0.33 -13.87 -0.41
CA SER A 205 -1.11 -13.41 0.74
C SER A 205 -0.41 -13.73 2.07
N GLY A 206 -0.69 -12.92 3.09
CA GLY A 206 -0.24 -13.11 4.46
C GLY A 206 0.94 -12.25 4.89
N VAL A 207 1.21 -12.31 6.19
CA VAL A 207 2.36 -11.66 6.83
C VAL A 207 3.54 -12.63 6.84
N TRP A 208 4.65 -12.22 6.25
CA TRP A 208 5.86 -13.03 6.14
C TRP A 208 6.96 -12.48 7.05
N ASN A 209 7.54 -13.35 7.87
CA ASN A 209 8.76 -13.02 8.60
C ASN A 209 9.96 -13.11 7.65
N ILE A 210 10.59 -11.95 7.42
CA ILE A 210 11.66 -11.76 6.44
C ILE A 210 12.88 -12.61 6.81
N LYS A 211 13.27 -12.62 8.08
CA LYS A 211 14.47 -13.32 8.54
C LYS A 211 14.34 -14.83 8.46
N SER A 212 13.19 -15.38 8.86
CA SER A 212 12.98 -16.83 8.85
C SER A 212 12.51 -17.37 7.50
N ASN A 213 12.14 -16.50 6.56
CA ASN A 213 11.49 -16.87 5.30
C ASN A 213 10.28 -17.78 5.51
N LYS A 214 9.37 -17.35 6.41
CA LYS A 214 8.19 -18.11 6.81
C LYS A 214 7.00 -17.20 7.01
N ARG A 215 5.81 -17.70 6.68
CA ARG A 215 4.53 -17.04 6.92
C ARG A 215 4.11 -17.14 8.39
N VAL A 216 3.48 -16.08 8.89
CA VAL A 216 2.82 -16.06 10.20
C VAL A 216 1.49 -16.78 10.08
N ILE A 217 1.24 -17.73 10.98
CA ILE A 217 0.05 -18.58 10.96
C ILE A 217 -0.63 -18.59 12.32
N PHE A 218 -1.95 -18.43 12.31
CA PHE A 218 -2.84 -18.60 13.45
C PHE A 218 -3.85 -19.73 13.18
N PRO A 219 -4.16 -20.55 14.20
CA PRO A 219 -5.15 -21.62 14.07
C PRO A 219 -6.53 -21.08 13.68
N THR A 220 -7.18 -21.80 12.77
CA THR A 220 -8.55 -21.54 12.34
C THR A 220 -9.53 -22.30 13.21
N LYS A 221 -10.69 -21.70 13.47
CA LYS A 221 -11.82 -22.34 14.14
C LYS A 221 -12.95 -22.43 13.14
N ILE A 222 -13.37 -23.65 12.85
CA ILE A 222 -14.49 -23.91 11.93
C ILE A 222 -15.80 -23.83 12.72
N ASP A 223 -16.75 -23.04 12.23
CA ASP A 223 -18.09 -22.91 12.81
C ASP A 223 -19.00 -24.08 12.42
N GLU A 224 -20.21 -24.12 12.97
CA GLU A 224 -21.21 -25.17 12.70
C GLU A 224 -21.66 -25.26 11.23
N PHE A 225 -21.34 -24.24 10.42
CA PHE A 225 -21.65 -24.16 8.99
C PHE A 225 -20.43 -24.50 8.11
N GLY A 226 -19.31 -24.92 8.69
CA GLY A 226 -18.10 -25.27 7.94
C GLY A 226 -17.26 -24.06 7.49
N ARG A 227 -17.47 -22.88 8.08
CA ARG A 227 -16.75 -21.63 7.74
C ARG A 227 -15.72 -21.29 8.81
N ILE A 228 -14.73 -20.46 8.47
CA ILE A 228 -13.76 -19.95 9.46
C ILE A 228 -14.45 -18.90 10.33
N GLY A 229 -14.88 -19.32 11.53
CA GLY A 229 -15.63 -18.50 12.49
C GLY A 229 -14.79 -17.48 13.26
N ASN A 230 -13.46 -17.52 13.14
CA ASN A 230 -12.53 -16.59 13.82
C ASN A 230 -11.66 -15.77 12.85
N SER A 231 -12.15 -15.51 11.63
CA SER A 231 -11.40 -14.78 10.61
C SER A 231 -10.98 -13.38 11.06
N ASP A 232 -11.89 -12.64 11.71
CA ASP A 232 -11.62 -11.28 12.19
C ASP A 232 -10.58 -11.26 13.33
N GLU A 233 -10.65 -12.25 14.24
CA GLU A 233 -9.66 -12.43 15.30
C GLU A 233 -8.26 -12.70 14.71
N ILE A 234 -8.19 -13.53 13.66
CA ILE A 234 -6.93 -13.83 12.97
C ILE A 234 -6.39 -12.58 12.27
N LEU A 235 -7.24 -11.81 11.60
CA LEU A 235 -6.86 -10.55 10.94
C LEU A 235 -6.26 -9.56 11.94
N GLU A 236 -6.93 -9.34 13.08
CA GLU A 236 -6.45 -8.45 14.13
C GLU A 236 -5.08 -8.91 14.66
N LYS A 237 -4.92 -10.21 14.92
CA LYS A 237 -3.63 -10.78 15.34
C LYS A 237 -2.54 -10.61 14.28
N CYS A 238 -2.89 -10.78 13.00
CA CYS A 238 -2.00 -10.62 11.86
C CYS A 238 -1.43 -9.20 11.80
N ILE A 239 -2.31 -8.20 11.92
CA ILE A 239 -1.96 -6.78 11.95
C ILE A 239 -1.05 -6.48 13.16
N LYS A 240 -1.40 -6.93 14.37
CA LYS A 240 -0.58 -6.70 15.57
C LYS A 240 0.84 -7.26 15.45
N VAL A 241 1.00 -8.44 14.84
CA VAL A 241 2.33 -9.00 14.57
C VAL A 241 3.10 -8.13 13.59
N PHE A 242 2.46 -7.74 12.49
CA PHE A 242 3.08 -6.89 11.47
C PHE A 242 3.52 -5.54 12.02
N GLU A 243 2.66 -4.86 12.78
CA GLU A 243 2.97 -3.59 13.45
C GLU A 243 4.03 -3.75 14.55
N GLY A 244 4.27 -4.98 15.03
CA GLY A 244 5.18 -5.26 16.13
C GLY A 244 4.63 -4.89 17.51
N THR A 245 3.31 -4.68 17.62
CA THR A 245 2.63 -4.39 18.89
C THR A 245 2.41 -5.66 19.72
N SER A 246 2.56 -6.85 19.14
CA SER A 246 2.55 -8.14 19.84
C SER A 246 3.42 -9.16 19.12
N THR A 247 3.90 -10.17 19.86
CA THR A 247 4.65 -11.28 19.27
C THR A 247 3.72 -12.40 18.82
N ILE A 248 4.22 -13.21 17.88
CA ILE A 248 3.52 -14.42 17.39
C ILE A 248 3.16 -15.34 18.57
N GLN A 249 4.09 -15.53 19.52
CA GLN A 249 3.91 -16.39 20.68
C GLN A 249 2.83 -15.87 21.64
N GLN A 250 2.80 -14.55 21.90
CA GLN A 250 1.78 -13.94 22.76
C GLN A 250 0.37 -14.13 22.22
N LEU A 251 0.22 -14.18 20.90
CA LEU A 251 -1.06 -14.32 20.21
C LEU A 251 -1.42 -15.78 19.87
N GLY A 252 -0.60 -16.75 20.29
CA GLY A 252 -0.82 -18.18 20.06
C GLY A 252 -0.61 -18.63 18.61
N GLY A 253 0.22 -17.90 17.85
CA GLY A 253 0.56 -18.22 16.47
C GLY A 253 1.85 -19.02 16.32
N THR A 254 2.18 -19.35 15.08
CA THR A 254 3.42 -20.02 14.69
C THR A 254 3.98 -19.46 13.37
N LEU A 255 5.12 -19.99 12.94
CA LEU A 255 5.72 -19.72 11.63
C LEU A 255 5.67 -20.99 10.78
N GLY A 256 5.03 -20.92 9.62
CA GLY A 256 4.93 -22.02 8.65
C GLY A 256 5.32 -21.58 7.24
N LEU A 257 5.30 -22.53 6.31
CA LEU A 257 5.44 -22.26 4.88
C LEU A 257 4.05 -22.03 4.27
#